data_AF-A0A0B6YFE8-F1
#
_entry.id   AF-A0A0B6YFE8-F1
#
_cell.length_a   1.000
_cell.length_b   1.000
_cell.length_c   1.000
_cell.angle_alpha   90.00
_cell.angle_beta   90.00
_cell.angle_gamma   90.00
#
_symmetry.space_group_name_H-M   'P 1'
#
loop_
_entity.id
_entity.type
_entity.pdbx_description
1 polymer ?
#
loop_
_entity_poly.entity_id
_entity_poly.type
_entity_poly.pdbx_seq_one_letter_code
_entity_poly.pdbx_strand_id
1 'polypeptide(L)'
;DIGQITEQEKLPETESSNITAKYTKLANNKNIILYITEMPYSNARLGNQMFQYASLLGIARTQDRKLIVSADHKLLKIYRLHHVITKETITEYQMINENKPVAFDAQLMKLPTKNCIISGYLQ
;
A
#
# COMPACT_ATOMS: atom_id res chain seq x y z
N ASP A 1 43.34 -34.75 3.25
CA ASP A 1 43.13 -33.40 2.73
C ASP A 1 42.27 -33.41 1.48
N ILE A 2 41.11 -32.73 1.59
CA ILE A 2 40.51 -31.76 0.66
C ILE A 2 40.35 -32.21 -0.82
N GLY A 3 39.17 -32.27 -1.44
CA GLY A 3 37.86 -31.78 -1.08
C GLY A 3 36.86 -31.96 -2.25
N GLN A 4 35.63 -32.27 -1.88
CA GLN A 4 34.33 -31.90 -2.45
C GLN A 4 34.22 -31.48 -3.94
N ILE A 5 33.48 -32.28 -4.71
CA ILE A 5 32.66 -31.79 -5.84
C ILE A 5 31.20 -31.88 -5.37
N THR A 6 30.62 -30.75 -5.02
CA THR A 6 29.20 -30.61 -4.69
C THR A 6 28.39 -30.70 -5.97
N GLU A 7 27.53 -31.72 -6.07
CA GLU A 7 26.43 -31.76 -7.03
C GLU A 7 25.54 -30.53 -6.81
N GLN A 8 25.55 -29.62 -7.77
CA GLN A 8 24.51 -28.61 -7.89
C GLN A 8 23.26 -29.31 -8.40
N GLU A 9 22.34 -29.58 -7.47
CA GLU A 9 20.99 -30.05 -7.75
C GLU A 9 20.28 -28.98 -8.60
N LYS A 10 20.25 -29.22 -9.91
CA LYS A 10 19.63 -28.35 -10.90
C LYS A 10 18.11 -28.42 -10.71
N LEU A 11 17.52 -27.42 -10.06
CA LEU A 11 16.05 -27.30 -9.98
C LEU A 11 15.44 -27.33 -11.40
N PRO A 12 14.34 -28.08 -11.61
CA PRO A 12 13.72 -28.20 -12.92
C PRO A 12 13.19 -26.84 -13.41
N GLU A 13 13.70 -26.39 -14.56
CA GLU A 13 13.40 -25.12 -15.25
C GLU A 13 11.89 -24.95 -15.60
N THR A 14 11.08 -25.99 -15.40
CA THR A 14 9.63 -26.05 -15.65
C THR A 14 8.74 -25.50 -14.53
N GLU A 15 9.23 -25.35 -13.30
CA GLU A 15 8.42 -24.76 -12.21
C GLU A 15 8.53 -23.23 -12.13
N SER A 16 9.71 -22.68 -12.45
CA SER A 16 9.95 -21.22 -12.44
C SER A 16 9.16 -20.48 -13.52
N SER A 17 8.94 -21.11 -14.67
CA SER A 17 8.15 -20.55 -15.77
C SER A 17 6.65 -20.50 -15.43
N ASN A 18 6.12 -21.48 -14.71
CA ASN A 18 4.71 -21.52 -14.30
C ASN A 18 4.39 -20.51 -13.19
N ILE A 19 5.30 -20.33 -12.23
CA ILE A 19 5.15 -19.32 -11.16
C ILE A 19 5.18 -17.91 -11.78
N THR A 20 6.16 -17.65 -12.66
CA THR A 20 6.29 -16.37 -13.35
C THR A 20 5.05 -16.09 -14.22
N ALA A 21 4.58 -17.06 -15.01
CA ALA A 21 3.38 -16.92 -15.83
C ALA A 21 2.09 -16.70 -15.01
N LYS A 22 1.98 -17.27 -13.81
CA LYS A 22 0.83 -17.05 -12.90
C LYS A 22 0.80 -15.63 -12.36
N TYR A 23 1.96 -15.09 -11.97
CA TYR A 23 2.08 -13.71 -11.50
C TYR A 23 1.99 -12.67 -12.63
N THR A 24 2.49 -12.99 -13.84
CA THR A 24 2.30 -12.15 -15.02
C THR A 24 0.85 -12.16 -15.52
N LYS A 25 0.10 -13.26 -15.35
CA LYS A 25 -1.35 -13.28 -15.64
C LYS A 25 -2.18 -12.42 -14.69
N LEU A 26 -1.76 -12.28 -13.43
CA LEU A 26 -2.41 -11.37 -12.46
C LEU A 26 -2.14 -9.88 -12.78
N ALA A 27 -1.04 -9.57 -13.45
CA ALA A 27 -0.65 -8.21 -13.83
C ALA A 27 -1.44 -7.64 -15.04
N ASN A 28 -2.21 -8.46 -15.77
CA ASN A 28 -2.95 -8.05 -16.97
C ASN A 28 -4.45 -7.80 -16.74
N ASN A 29 -4.95 -7.90 -15.51
CA ASN A 29 -6.31 -7.44 -15.20
C ASN A 29 -6.30 -5.91 -15.03
N LYS A 30 -6.50 -5.19 -16.14
CA LYS A 30 -6.64 -3.71 -16.19
C LYS A 30 -7.81 -3.14 -15.36
N ASN A 31 -8.43 -3.91 -14.47
CA ASN A 31 -9.60 -3.53 -13.67
C ASN A 31 -9.44 -3.82 -12.17
N ILE A 32 -8.23 -4.07 -11.66
CA ILE A 32 -8.03 -4.20 -10.21
C ILE A 32 -8.00 -2.79 -9.61
N ILE A 33 -9.10 -2.40 -8.95
CA ILE A 33 -9.13 -1.19 -8.14
C ILE A 33 -8.39 -1.49 -6.83
N LEU A 34 -7.28 -0.80 -6.60
CA LEU A 34 -6.52 -0.88 -5.35
C LEU A 34 -6.87 0.29 -4.45
N TYR A 35 -6.83 0.02 -3.14
CA TYR A 35 -7.21 0.99 -2.13
C TYR A 35 -6.04 1.32 -1.22
N ILE A 36 -6.08 2.53 -0.69
CA ILE A 36 -5.16 2.99 0.32
C ILE A 36 -5.94 3.67 1.45
N THR A 37 -5.57 3.38 2.68
CA THR A 37 -6.14 4.01 3.87
C THR A 37 -5.02 4.38 4.84
N GLU A 38 -5.32 5.27 5.76
CA GLU A 38 -4.47 5.53 6.91
C GLU A 38 -4.77 4.52 8.03
N MET A 39 -3.79 4.33 8.92
CA MET A 39 -4.05 3.75 10.23
C MET A 39 -4.88 4.75 11.06
N PRO A 40 -6.00 4.33 11.67
CA PRO A 40 -6.86 5.24 12.41
C PRO A 40 -6.11 5.87 13.58
N TYR A 41 -5.85 7.18 13.49
CA TYR A 41 -5.21 7.98 14.53
C TYR A 41 -6.24 8.89 15.20
N SER A 42 -6.95 8.35 16.21
CA SER A 42 -8.07 9.03 16.86
C SER A 42 -7.69 10.31 17.61
N ASN A 43 -6.41 10.50 17.94
CA ASN A 43 -5.95 11.58 18.83
C ASN A 43 -5.08 12.66 18.14
N ALA A 44 -4.91 12.62 16.82
CA ALA A 44 -4.13 13.65 16.12
C ALA A 44 -4.87 15.01 16.12
N ARG A 45 -4.11 16.12 16.21
CA ARG A 45 -4.66 17.48 16.04
C ARG A 45 -5.22 17.66 14.62
N LEU A 46 -6.17 18.57 14.43
CA LEU A 46 -6.81 18.80 13.13
C LEU A 46 -5.81 19.06 11.99
N GLY A 47 -4.76 19.87 12.25
CA GLY A 47 -3.71 20.13 11.26
C GLY A 47 -2.98 18.87 10.83
N ASN A 48 -2.61 18.01 11.79
CA ASN A 48 -2.00 16.72 11.52
C ASN A 48 -2.95 15.83 10.69
N GLN A 49 -4.24 15.77 11.04
CA GLN A 49 -5.22 15.00 10.25
C GLN A 49 -5.33 15.49 8.80
N MET A 50 -5.38 16.82 8.58
CA MET A 50 -5.40 17.37 7.22
C MET A 50 -4.11 17.06 6.46
N PHE A 51 -2.96 17.07 7.14
CA PHE A 51 -1.67 16.75 6.53
C PHE A 51 -1.59 15.29 6.08
N GLN A 52 -1.97 14.32 6.92
CA GLN A 52 -2.02 12.91 6.49
C GLN A 52 -3.04 12.71 5.38
N TYR A 53 -4.23 13.32 5.46
CA TYR A 53 -5.22 13.25 4.38
C TYR A 53 -4.64 13.72 3.03
N ALA A 54 -4.01 14.90 3.01
CA ALA A 54 -3.43 15.47 1.79
C ALA A 54 -2.29 14.61 1.25
N SER A 55 -1.41 14.14 2.13
CA SER A 55 -0.27 13.28 1.77
C SER A 55 -0.76 11.96 1.18
N LEU A 56 -1.71 11.31 1.85
CA LEU A 56 -2.27 10.04 1.43
C LEU A 56 -3.04 10.15 0.12
N LEU A 57 -3.77 11.26 -0.09
CA LEU A 57 -4.42 11.56 -1.36
C LEU A 57 -3.41 11.71 -2.51
N GLY A 58 -2.28 12.37 -2.26
CA GLY A 58 -1.19 12.50 -3.23
C GLY A 58 -0.58 11.14 -3.61
N ILE A 59 -0.29 10.32 -2.61
CA ILE A 59 0.21 8.94 -2.80
C ILE A 59 -0.80 8.11 -3.60
N ALA A 60 -2.08 8.18 -3.24
CA ALA A 60 -3.16 7.45 -3.91
C ALA A 60 -3.22 7.79 -5.40
N ARG A 61 -3.26 9.09 -5.72
CA ARG A 61 -3.34 9.58 -7.11
C ARG A 61 -2.13 9.21 -7.95
N THR A 62 -0.94 9.27 -7.37
CA THR A 62 0.32 8.93 -8.07
C THR A 62 0.37 7.46 -8.50
N GLN A 63 -0.41 6.60 -7.85
CA GLN A 63 -0.42 5.16 -8.08
C GLN A 63 -1.77 4.64 -8.58
N ASP A 64 -2.66 5.53 -9.04
CA ASP A 64 -4.00 5.21 -9.53
C ASP A 64 -4.83 4.37 -8.53
N ARG A 65 -4.74 4.73 -7.25
CA ARG A 65 -5.47 4.08 -6.15
C ARG A 65 -6.59 4.95 -5.63
N LYS A 66 -7.62 4.32 -5.05
CA LYS A 66 -8.70 5.03 -4.37
C LYS A 66 -8.36 5.19 -2.88
N LEU A 67 -8.52 6.42 -2.38
CA LEU A 67 -8.37 6.73 -0.97
C LEU A 67 -9.63 6.32 -0.21
N ILE A 68 -9.45 5.49 0.81
CA ILE A 68 -10.47 5.17 1.81
C ILE A 68 -10.21 5.99 3.06
N VAL A 69 -11.30 6.54 3.60
CA VAL A 69 -11.32 7.21 4.89
C VAL A 69 -12.46 6.61 5.69
N SER A 70 -12.22 6.31 6.96
CA SER A 70 -13.24 5.75 7.86
C SER A 70 -14.49 6.65 7.90
N ALA A 71 -15.68 6.06 7.96
CA ALA A 71 -16.93 6.83 7.95
C ALA A 71 -17.06 7.76 9.17
N ASP A 72 -16.43 7.41 10.28
CA ASP A 72 -16.40 8.20 11.52
C ASP A 72 -15.30 9.27 11.55
N HIS A 73 -14.48 9.34 10.50
CA HIS A 73 -13.30 10.20 10.45
C HIS A 73 -13.66 11.67 10.67
N LYS A 74 -12.91 12.33 11.55
CA LYS A 74 -13.22 13.70 11.99
C LYS A 74 -13.22 14.71 10.85
N LEU A 75 -12.38 14.54 9.83
CA LEU A 75 -12.40 15.44 8.66
C LEU A 75 -13.71 15.36 7.86
N LEU A 76 -14.40 14.20 7.81
CA LEU A 76 -15.69 14.09 7.12
C LEU A 76 -16.80 14.88 7.83
N LYS A 77 -16.65 15.10 9.14
CA LYS A 77 -17.59 15.89 9.94
C LYS A 77 -17.40 17.40 9.74
N ILE A 78 -16.20 17.83 9.32
CA ILE A 78 -15.82 19.24 9.20
C ILE A 78 -15.83 19.68 7.73
N TYR A 79 -15.42 18.80 6.81
CA TYR A 79 -15.18 19.09 5.40
C TYR A 79 -15.97 18.15 4.49
N ARG A 80 -16.30 18.65 3.30
CA ARG A 80 -16.85 17.83 2.20
C ARG A 80 -15.71 17.20 1.40
N LEU A 81 -15.30 15.99 1.76
CA LEU A 81 -14.25 15.26 1.07
C LEU A 81 -14.83 14.51 -0.15
N HIS A 82 -14.71 15.07 -1.35
CA HIS A 82 -15.26 14.46 -2.58
C HIS A 82 -14.42 13.31 -3.16
N HIS A 83 -13.18 13.16 -2.71
CA HIS A 83 -12.20 12.22 -3.29
C HIS A 83 -11.98 10.96 -2.45
N VAL A 84 -12.88 10.68 -1.51
CA VAL A 84 -12.74 9.55 -0.58
C VAL A 84 -13.88 8.57 -0.72
N ILE A 85 -13.58 7.32 -0.44
CA ILE A 85 -14.56 6.24 -0.29
C ILE A 85 -14.66 5.92 1.20
N THR A 86 -15.88 5.75 1.72
CA THR A 86 -16.13 5.40 3.13
C THR A 86 -16.50 3.93 3.32
N LYS A 87 -16.30 3.10 2.29
CA LYS A 87 -16.80 1.73 2.25
C LYS A 87 -15.88 0.78 3.04
N GLU A 88 -16.40 0.30 4.17
CA GLU A 88 -15.72 -0.55 5.18
C GLU A 88 -15.56 -2.03 4.77
N THR A 89 -16.04 -2.43 3.58
CA THR A 89 -16.09 -3.86 3.19
C THR A 89 -14.75 -4.42 2.69
N ILE A 90 -13.66 -3.67 2.81
CA ILE A 90 -12.33 -4.11 2.39
C ILE A 90 -11.58 -4.59 3.62
N THR A 91 -11.23 -5.87 3.64
CA THR A 91 -10.68 -6.53 4.83
C THR A 91 -9.20 -6.86 4.73
N GLU A 92 -8.67 -6.93 3.50
CA GLU A 92 -7.28 -7.31 3.27
C GLU A 92 -6.42 -6.09 2.97
N TYR A 93 -5.60 -5.69 3.94
CA TYR A 93 -4.60 -4.63 3.81
C TYR A 93 -3.21 -5.14 4.13
N GLN A 94 -2.24 -4.68 3.35
CA GLN A 94 -0.84 -4.77 3.71
C GLN A 94 -0.42 -3.48 4.42
N MET A 95 0.14 -3.62 5.61
CA MET A 95 0.70 -2.49 6.35
C MET A 95 2.01 -2.03 5.72
N ILE A 96 2.11 -0.72 5.49
CA ILE A 96 3.31 -0.05 5.00
C ILE A 96 3.65 1.04 6.00
N ASN A 97 4.85 0.97 6.58
CA ASN A 97 5.30 1.91 7.59
C ASN A 97 6.30 2.88 6.95
N GLU A 98 6.11 4.17 7.17
CA GLU A 98 7.18 5.15 6.91
C GLU A 98 8.34 4.90 7.87
N ASN A 99 9.54 4.84 7.31
CA ASN A 99 10.74 4.54 8.09
C ASN A 99 11.37 5.78 8.71
N LYS A 100 11.04 6.97 8.20
CA LYS A 100 11.65 8.24 8.60
C LYS A 100 10.58 9.34 8.64
N PRO A 101 10.25 9.91 9.81
CA PRO A 101 9.32 11.02 9.87
C PRO A 101 9.92 12.24 9.18
N VAL A 102 9.06 13.07 8.57
CA VAL A 102 9.44 14.36 7.95
C VAL A 102 10.47 14.21 6.81
N ALA A 103 10.59 13.03 6.22
CA ALA A 103 11.48 12.78 5.09
C ALA A 103 10.71 12.15 3.93
N PHE A 104 11.16 12.42 2.70
CA PHE A 104 10.62 11.72 1.55
C PHE A 104 11.02 10.24 1.59
N ASP A 105 10.02 9.36 1.53
CA ASP A 105 10.21 7.92 1.49
C ASP A 105 9.79 7.35 0.13
N ALA A 106 10.77 6.99 -0.69
CA ALA A 106 10.56 6.49 -2.04
C ALA A 106 9.73 5.19 -2.09
N GLN A 107 9.71 4.41 -1.00
CA GLN A 107 8.91 3.18 -0.95
C GLN A 107 7.41 3.47 -1.08
N LEU A 108 6.97 4.65 -0.63
CA LEU A 108 5.57 5.06 -0.69
C LEU A 108 5.13 5.45 -2.09
N MET A 109 6.07 5.63 -3.02
CA MET A 109 5.78 5.86 -4.44
C MET A 109 5.76 4.55 -5.25
N LYS A 110 6.06 3.41 -4.62
CA LYS A 110 6.12 2.08 -5.25
C LYS A 110 5.44 1.02 -4.37
N LEU A 111 4.17 1.24 -4.06
CA LEU A 111 3.40 0.34 -3.20
C LEU A 111 3.11 -1.00 -3.90
N PRO A 112 3.01 -2.10 -3.15
CA PRO A 112 2.70 -3.42 -3.70
C PRO A 112 1.30 -3.48 -4.32
N THR A 113 1.06 -4.39 -5.26
CA THR A 113 -0.24 -4.60 -5.92
C THR A 113 -1.28 -5.26 -4.99
N LYS A 114 -1.50 -4.67 -3.83
CA LYS A 114 -2.45 -5.03 -2.77
C LYS A 114 -2.99 -3.76 -2.14
N ASN A 115 -4.11 -3.83 -1.41
CA ASN A 115 -4.56 -2.66 -0.66
C ASN A 115 -3.55 -2.36 0.44
N CYS A 116 -3.33 -1.08 0.71
CA CYS A 116 -2.32 -0.65 1.66
C CYS A 116 -2.95 0.14 2.80
N ILE A 117 -2.50 -0.12 4.01
CA ILE A 117 -2.68 0.78 5.14
C ILE A 117 -1.34 1.43 5.42
N ILE A 118 -1.26 2.75 5.27
CA ILE A 118 -0.04 3.51 5.56
C ILE A 118 -0.09 3.94 7.02
N SER A 119 0.98 3.65 7.74
CA SER A 119 1.21 4.10 9.10
C SER A 119 2.58 4.78 9.21
N GLY A 120 2.82 5.50 10.32
CA GLY A 120 4.10 6.20 10.56
C GLY A 120 4.23 7.54 9.84
N TYR A 121 3.38 7.80 8.84
CA TYR A 121 3.19 9.14 8.29
C TYR A 121 2.57 10.00 9.35
N LEU A 122 3.24 11.08 9.78
CA LEU A 122 2.72 12.37 10.28
C LEU A 122 3.77 13.14 11.08
N GLN A 123 3.93 14.44 10.74
CA GLN A 123 4.77 15.43 11.44
C GLN A 123 4.93 15.23 12.95
#